data_AF-A0A6L4ZMQ1-F1
#
_entry.id   AF-A0A6L4ZMQ1-F1
#
_cell.length_a   1.000
_cell.length_b   1.000
_cell.length_c   1.000
_cell.angle_alpha   90.00
_cell.angle_beta   90.00
_cell.angle_gamma   90.00
#
_symmetry.space_group_name_H-M   'P 1'
#
loop_
_entity.id
_entity.type
_entity.pdbx_description
1 polymer ?
#
loop_
_entity_poly.entity_id
_entity_poly.type
_entity_poly.pdbx_seq_one_letter_code
_entity_poly.pdbx_strand_id
1 'polypeptide(L)'
;MLDEVTKGNKLGDQIKGVVYEVFKARVKNSDSARGKSGGYRVIYQCKDEQIILITIYSKSEQQDIEPFEIQKIISDYDSQIQSTSENTMQEPSSESLNNAEDSSKEPEDTV
;
A
#
# COMPACT_ATOMS: atom_id res chain seq x y z
N MET A 1 2.32 19.32 6.88
CA MET A 1 1.36 18.53 7.69
C MET A 1 1.37 17.07 7.25
N LEU A 2 1.34 16.78 5.94
CA LEU A 2 1.57 15.41 5.46
C LEU A 2 2.97 14.91 5.83
N ASP A 3 4.00 15.76 5.70
CA ASP A 3 5.39 15.43 6.07
C ASP A 3 5.56 14.98 7.52
N GLU A 4 4.67 15.44 8.41
CA GLU A 4 4.70 15.10 9.82
C GLU A 4 3.98 13.76 10.09
N VAL A 5 2.94 13.45 9.30
CA VAL A 5 2.32 12.11 9.33
C VAL A 5 3.37 11.09 8.87
N THR A 6 4.11 11.35 7.79
CA THR A 6 5.13 10.41 7.29
C THR A 6 6.29 10.13 8.26
N LYS A 7 6.49 10.99 9.27
CA LYS A 7 7.54 10.84 10.29
C LYS A 7 7.14 9.94 11.46
N GLY A 8 5.96 9.32 11.45
CA GLY A 8 5.53 8.45 12.56
C GLY A 8 4.91 9.23 13.74
N ASN A 9 4.76 10.55 13.62
CA ASN A 9 4.11 11.34 14.66
C ASN A 9 2.61 10.98 14.69
N LYS A 10 2.09 10.59 15.87
CA LYS A 10 0.66 10.29 16.12
C LYS A 10 -0.17 11.57 15.97
N LEU A 11 -0.49 11.95 14.73
CA LEU A 11 -1.14 13.20 14.38
C LEU A 11 -2.61 13.01 14.04
N GLY A 12 -3.43 13.85 14.67
CA GLY A 12 -4.88 13.84 14.48
C GLY A 12 -5.59 13.20 15.65
N ASP A 13 -6.87 12.91 15.44
CA ASP A 13 -7.77 12.41 16.48
C ASP A 13 -7.75 10.88 16.47
N GLN A 14 -7.42 10.24 17.59
CA GLN A 14 -7.53 8.79 17.72
C GLN A 14 -9.01 8.38 17.62
N ILE A 15 -9.31 7.41 16.77
CA ILE A 15 -10.65 6.85 16.62
C ILE A 15 -10.88 5.83 17.72
N LYS A 16 -11.82 6.09 18.62
CA LYS A 16 -12.21 5.18 19.69
C LYS A 16 -13.17 4.11 19.17
N GLY A 17 -13.23 2.97 19.85
CA GLY A 17 -14.12 1.87 19.49
C GLY A 17 -13.57 0.94 18.40
N VAL A 18 -12.29 1.07 18.06
CA VAL A 18 -11.54 0.13 17.22
C VAL A 18 -10.48 -0.53 18.08
N VAL A 19 -10.25 -1.83 17.90
CA VAL A 19 -9.22 -2.59 18.63
C VAL A 19 -7.80 -2.13 18.26
N TYR A 20 -7.64 -1.58 17.05
CA TYR A 20 -6.38 -1.10 16.49
C TYR A 20 -6.12 0.38 16.83
N GLU A 21 -4.85 0.77 16.93
CA GLU A 21 -4.43 2.18 17.07
C GLU A 21 -4.63 2.93 15.74
N VAL A 22 -5.85 3.44 15.52
CA VAL A 22 -6.23 4.20 14.32
C VAL A 22 -6.35 5.69 14.63
N PHE A 23 -5.82 6.52 13.72
CA PHE A 23 -5.81 7.98 13.80
C PHE A 23 -6.50 8.61 12.58
N LYS A 24 -7.15 9.74 12.81
CA LYS A 24 -7.81 10.57 11.81
C LYS A 24 -7.09 11.92 11.67
N ALA A 25 -6.35 12.10 10.59
CA ALA A 25 -5.67 13.35 10.26
C ALA A 25 -6.50 14.23 9.31
N ARG A 26 -6.55 15.53 9.58
CA ARG A 26 -7.17 16.54 8.69
C ARG A 26 -6.07 17.14 7.81
N VAL A 27 -6.01 16.75 6.54
CA VAL A 27 -5.00 17.25 5.60
C VAL A 27 -5.61 18.40 4.79
N LYS A 28 -5.00 19.58 4.84
CA LYS A 28 -5.42 20.71 4.00
C LYS A 28 -5.05 20.41 2.54
N ASN A 29 -5.99 20.62 1.63
CA ASN A 29 -5.69 20.67 0.20
C ASN A 29 -4.94 21.99 -0.06
N SER A 30 -3.62 21.95 -0.09
CA SER A 30 -2.77 23.13 -0.31
C SER A 30 -2.79 23.65 -1.75
N ASP A 31 -3.39 22.90 -2.68
CA ASP A 31 -3.31 23.16 -4.13
C ASP A 31 -4.59 23.83 -4.71
N SER A 32 -5.62 24.07 -3.88
CA SER A 32 -6.91 24.54 -4.37
C SER A 32 -7.04 26.07 -4.36
N ALA A 33 -6.80 26.71 -5.50
CA ALA A 33 -7.09 28.13 -5.77
C ALA A 33 -8.59 28.42 -6.08
N ARG A 34 -9.52 27.56 -5.68
CA ARG A 34 -10.96 27.72 -5.95
C ARG A 34 -11.82 27.46 -4.73
N GLY A 35 -12.80 28.34 -4.53
CA GLY A 35 -13.69 28.39 -3.38
C GLY A 35 -14.44 27.09 -3.10
N LYS A 36 -13.84 26.26 -2.26
CA LYS A 36 -14.39 25.47 -1.14
C LYS A 36 -13.21 24.64 -0.65
N SER A 37 -12.67 24.99 0.51
CA SER A 37 -11.49 24.41 1.15
C SER A 37 -11.75 22.99 1.68
N GLY A 38 -12.27 22.11 0.83
CA GLY A 38 -12.48 20.71 1.15
C GLY A 38 -11.13 20.05 1.43
N GLY A 39 -10.74 20.00 2.70
CA GLY A 39 -9.61 19.21 3.13
C GLY A 39 -9.90 17.72 3.01
N TYR A 40 -8.84 16.92 2.96
CA TYR A 40 -8.91 15.48 3.02
C TYR A 40 -9.00 15.00 4.46
N ARG A 41 -9.75 13.92 4.67
CA ARG A 41 -9.62 13.10 5.87
C ARG A 41 -8.77 11.90 5.49
N VAL A 42 -7.69 11.72 6.24
CA VAL A 42 -6.79 10.58 6.14
C VAL A 42 -6.99 9.73 7.37
N ILE A 43 -7.29 8.46 7.18
CA ILE A 43 -7.41 7.46 8.25
C ILE A 43 -6.26 6.48 8.10
N TYR A 44 -5.49 6.31 9.16
CA TYR A 44 -4.30 5.45 9.16
C TYR A 44 -4.13 4.72 10.48
N GLN A 45 -3.47 3.57 10.44
CA GLN A 45 -3.07 2.79 11.61
C GLN A 45 -1.58 3.01 11.88
N CYS A 46 -1.20 3.06 13.17
CA CYS A 46 0.18 2.95 13.59
C CYS A 46 0.43 1.52 14.12
N LYS A 47 1.33 0.77 13.50
CA LYS A 47 1.69 -0.60 13.89
C LYS A 47 3.21 -0.75 13.80
N ASP A 48 3.86 -1.11 14.90
CA ASP A 48 5.31 -1.37 14.96
C ASP A 48 6.17 -0.27 14.31
N GLU A 49 5.88 1.00 14.65
CA GLU A 49 6.52 2.20 14.08
C GLU A 49 6.27 2.43 12.58
N GLN A 50 5.42 1.60 11.95
CA GLN A 50 4.96 1.76 10.59
C GLN A 50 3.58 2.43 10.55
N ILE A 51 3.37 3.22 9.49
CA ILE A 51 2.09 3.84 9.19
C ILE A 51 1.43 3.10 8.03
N ILE A 52 0.26 2.56 8.28
CA ILE A 52 -0.56 1.88 7.29
C ILE A 52 -1.72 2.80 6.93
N LEU A 53 -1.75 3.25 5.68
CA LEU A 53 -2.87 4.05 5.17
C LEU A 53 -4.08 3.14 4.97
N ILE A 54 -5.18 3.43 5.68
CA ILE A 54 -6.43 2.69 5.54
C ILE A 54 -7.27 3.29 4.42
N THR A 55 -7.49 4.61 4.47
CA THR A 55 -8.27 5.32 3.44
C THR A 55 -8.03 6.82 3.47
N ILE A 56 -8.28 7.47 2.33
CA ILE A 56 -8.29 8.92 2.14
C ILE A 56 -9.53 9.32 1.37
N TYR A 57 -10.23 10.35 1.85
CA TYR A 57 -11.41 10.86 1.17
C TYR A 57 -11.56 12.37 1.35
N SER A 58 -12.20 13.03 0.39
CA SER A 58 -12.56 14.43 0.50
C SER A 58 -13.74 14.61 1.46
N LYS A 59 -13.69 15.64 2.31
CA LYS A 59 -14.83 16.00 3.17
C LYS A 59 -16.11 16.31 2.37
N SER A 60 -15.99 16.75 1.12
CA SER A 60 -17.15 17.07 0.29
C SER A 60 -17.78 15.85 -0.38
N GLU A 61 -17.04 14.76 -0.51
CA GLU A 61 -17.47 13.58 -1.29
C GLU A 61 -18.02 12.48 -0.39
N GLN A 62 -17.58 12.42 0.87
CA GLN A 62 -17.96 11.37 1.79
C GLN A 62 -18.13 11.88 3.23
N GLN A 63 -19.13 11.32 3.91
CA GLN A 63 -19.37 11.55 5.34
C GLN A 63 -18.34 10.83 6.21
N ASP A 64 -18.39 11.04 7.53
CA ASP A 64 -17.47 10.37 8.45
C ASP A 64 -17.68 8.84 8.36
N ILE A 65 -16.58 8.09 8.28
CA ILE A 65 -16.57 6.63 8.26
C ILE A 65 -16.69 6.13 9.70
N GLU A 66 -17.60 5.19 9.94
CA GLU A 66 -17.86 4.68 11.27
C GLU A 66 -16.72 3.76 11.76
N PRO A 67 -16.42 3.71 13.09
CA PRO A 67 -15.35 2.86 13.63
C PRO A 67 -15.48 1.38 13.24
N PHE A 68 -16.71 0.87 13.15
CA PHE A 68 -16.98 -0.51 12.75
C PHE A 68 -16.54 -0.80 11.31
N GLU A 69 -16.75 0.14 10.39
CA GLU A 69 -16.34 -0.02 8.99
C GLU A 69 -14.81 -0.06 8.88
N ILE A 70 -14.13 0.78 9.66
CA ILE A 70 -12.66 0.80 9.73
C ILE A 70 -12.14 -0.55 10.25
N GLN A 71 -12.75 -1.08 11.31
CA GLN A 71 -12.39 -2.37 11.86
C GLN A 71 -12.58 -3.50 10.84
N LYS A 72 -13.67 -3.45 10.07
CA LYS A 72 -13.93 -4.41 9.00
C LYS A 72 -12.86 -4.34 7.92
N ILE A 73 -12.51 -3.14 7.43
CA ILE A 73 -11.48 -2.96 6.40
C ILE A 73 -10.14 -3.56 6.85
N ILE A 74 -9.72 -3.32 8.09
CA ILE A 74 -8.47 -3.87 8.63
C ILE A 74 -8.54 -5.40 8.74
N SER A 75 -9.65 -5.94 9.26
CA SER A 75 -9.82 -7.39 9.44
C SER A 75 -9.87 -8.15 8.11
N ASP A 76 -10.53 -7.56 7.10
CA ASP A 76 -10.60 -8.10 5.75
C ASP A 76 -9.20 -8.12 5.11
N TYR A 77 -8.38 -7.09 5.37
CA TYR A 77 -6.99 -7.03 4.89
C TYR A 77 -6.09 -8.08 5.57
N ASP A 78 -6.15 -8.20 6.89
CA ASP A 78 -5.36 -9.20 7.64
C ASP A 78 -5.69 -10.63 7.20
N SER A 79 -6.97 -10.91 6.93
CA SER A 79 -7.42 -12.22 6.42
C SER A 79 -6.85 -12.53 5.03
N GLN A 80 -6.74 -11.52 4.15
CA GLN A 80 -6.14 -11.67 2.82
C GLN A 80 -4.63 -11.90 2.88
N ILE A 81 -3.91 -11.24 3.80
CA ILE A 81 -2.47 -11.48 4.01
C ILE A 81 -2.21 -12.94 4.40
N GLN A 82 -3.02 -13.50 5.30
CA GLN A 82 -2.84 -14.88 5.75
C GLN A 82 -3.02 -15.88 4.60
N SER A 83 -4.00 -15.68 3.70
CA SER A 83 -4.19 -16.55 2.52
C SER A 83 -3.07 -16.45 1.47
N THR A 84 -2.32 -15.36 1.45
CA THR A 84 -1.24 -15.15 0.47
C THR A 84 0.06 -15.87 0.88
N SER A 85 0.18 -16.24 2.16
CA SER A 85 1.38 -16.83 2.76
C SER A 85 1.60 -18.31 2.41
N GLU A 86 0.58 -19.00 1.88
CA GLU A 86 0.66 -20.44 1.53
C GLU A 86 1.04 -20.69 0.06
N ASN A 87 1.16 -19.67 -0.79
CA ASN A 87 1.38 -19.85 -2.24
C ASN A 87 2.78 -19.43 -2.75
N THR A 88 3.79 -19.32 -1.89
CA THR A 88 5.18 -19.05 -2.30
C THR A 88 6.10 -20.24 -1.96
N MET A 89 5.84 -21.40 -2.57
CA MET A 89 6.83 -22.45 -2.74
C MET A 89 6.70 -23.05 -4.15
N GLN A 90 7.29 -22.38 -5.13
CA GLN A 90 7.78 -23.04 -6.35
C GLN A 90 9.02 -22.27 -6.83
N GLU A 91 10.16 -22.70 -6.29
CA GLU A 91 11.46 -22.56 -6.93
C GLU A 91 11.40 -23.21 -8.32
N PRO A 92 11.82 -22.53 -9.40
CA PRO A 92 12.33 -23.23 -10.57
C PRO A 92 13.85 -23.40 -10.41
N SER A 93 14.27 -24.37 -9.60
CA SER A 93 15.65 -24.88 -9.63
C SER A 93 15.82 -25.85 -10.80
N SER A 94 16.62 -25.41 -11.77
CA SER A 94 17.46 -26.14 -12.74
C SER A 94 16.85 -27.07 -13.82
N GLU A 95 17.08 -26.62 -15.06
CA GLU A 95 17.64 -27.35 -16.21
C GLU A 95 16.82 -28.41 -16.95
N SER A 96 16.55 -28.13 -18.23
CA SER A 96 17.00 -29.00 -19.32
C SER A 96 17.26 -28.19 -20.59
N LEU A 97 18.54 -28.13 -20.96
CA LEU A 97 19.06 -27.90 -22.30
C LEU A 97 18.35 -28.82 -23.30
N ASN A 98 17.99 -28.30 -24.47
CA ASN A 98 17.74 -28.95 -25.78
C ASN A 98 17.07 -27.87 -26.67
N ASN A 99 17.57 -27.45 -27.84
CA ASN A 99 18.21 -28.21 -28.90
C ASN A 99 19.25 -27.38 -29.65
N ALA A 100 20.19 -28.12 -30.22
CA ALA A 100 21.12 -27.71 -31.25
C ALA A 100 20.42 -27.07 -32.46
N GLU A 101 20.95 -25.93 -32.89
CA GLU A 101 21.17 -25.70 -34.32
C GLU A 101 22.69 -25.80 -34.53
N ASP A 102 23.09 -27.00 -34.96
CA ASP A 102 24.43 -27.36 -35.40
C ASP A 102 24.72 -26.74 -36.78
N SER A 103 25.82 -25.97 -36.82
CA SER A 103 26.86 -25.90 -37.86
C SER A 103 26.41 -25.79 -39.32
N SER A 104 26.87 -24.80 -40.08
CA SER A 104 28.24 -24.74 -40.61
C SER A 104 28.25 -23.59 -41.64
N LYS A 105 29.31 -22.83 -41.95
CA LYS A 105 30.76 -22.86 -41.72
C LYS A 105 31.27 -21.48 -42.17
N GLU A 106 32.14 -20.84 -41.39
CA GLU A 106 33.21 -20.02 -41.98
C GLU A 106 34.44 -20.92 -42.22
N PRO A 107 35.29 -20.55 -43.19
CA PRO A 107 36.72 -20.65 -42.93
C PRO A 107 37.42 -19.33 -43.23
N GLU A 108 38.12 -18.79 -42.23
CA GLU A 108 39.31 -17.95 -42.44
C GLU A 108 40.45 -18.86 -42.96
N ASP A 109 41.10 -18.53 -44.08
CA ASP A 109 42.38 -17.80 -44.09
C ASP A 109 43.18 -17.96 -45.40
N THR A 110 43.71 -16.82 -45.85
CA THR A 110 45.07 -16.60 -46.41
C THR A 110 45.56 -17.38 -47.66
N VAL A 111 45.81 -16.61 -48.73
CA VAL A 111 47.11 -16.54 -49.46
C VAL A 111 47.42 -15.09 -49.79
#